data_AF-A0A396JTZ9-F1
#
_entry.id   AF-A0A396JTZ9-F1
#
_cell.length_a   1.000
_cell.length_b   1.000
_cell.length_c   1.000
_cell.angle_alpha   90.00
_cell.angle_beta   90.00
_cell.angle_gamma   90.00
#
_symmetry.space_group_name_H-M   'P 1'
#
loop_
_entity.id
_entity.type
_entity.pdbx_description
1 polymer ?
#
loop_
_entity_poly.entity_id
_entity_poly.type
_entity_poly.pdbx_seq_one_letter_code
_entity_poly.pdbx_strand_id
1 'polypeptide(L)'
;MPNVTFVGVGIKDNVAKLETYYGIGCRNAVELGPLAATVMRKPRLSFCGVDELVILVFGLDLREHRPVSSAYDYVCIPLSKELAKLATVNVYSYYMIGNSLIRKM
;
A
#
# COMPACT_ATOMS: atom_id res chain seq x y z
N MET A 1 -16.54 -11.59 -7.36
CA MET A 1 -15.29 -10.82 -7.18
C MET A 1 -14.21 -11.41 -8.07
N PRO A 2 -13.23 -10.62 -8.52
CA PRO A 2 -12.08 -11.18 -9.21
C PRO A 2 -11.30 -12.15 -8.32
N ASN A 3 -10.59 -13.10 -8.92
CA ASN A 3 -9.76 -14.08 -8.19
C ASN A 3 -8.58 -13.42 -7.47
N VAL A 4 -8.16 -12.23 -7.92
CA VAL A 4 -7.05 -11.46 -7.35
C VAL A 4 -7.44 -9.98 -7.29
N THR A 5 -7.19 -9.37 -6.14
CA THR A 5 -7.33 -7.93 -5.90
C THR A 5 -5.97 -7.35 -5.58
N PHE A 6 -5.57 -6.30 -6.28
CA PHE A 6 -4.32 -5.59 -6.04
C PHE A 6 -4.59 -4.41 -5.12
N VAL A 7 -3.99 -4.41 -3.94
CA VAL A 7 -4.20 -3.37 -2.93
C VAL A 7 -2.94 -2.54 -2.73
N GLY A 8 -3.10 -1.24 -2.47
CA GLY A 8 -1.98 -0.38 -2.15
C GLY A 8 -2.42 1.03 -1.75
N VAL A 9 -1.43 1.86 -1.41
CA VAL A 9 -1.60 3.31 -1.18
C VAL A 9 -1.04 4.07 -2.39
N GLY A 10 -1.82 4.95 -2.99
CA GLY A 10 -1.48 5.63 -4.25
C GLY A 10 -1.42 4.68 -5.44
N ILE A 11 -2.04 3.49 -5.34
CA ILE A 11 -1.93 2.44 -6.34
C ILE A 11 -2.58 2.84 -7.67
N LYS A 12 -3.63 3.67 -7.64
CA LYS A 12 -4.32 4.10 -8.87
C LYS A 12 -3.41 4.92 -9.78
N ASP A 13 -2.63 5.84 -9.21
CA ASP A 13 -1.66 6.63 -9.97
C ASP A 13 -0.54 5.75 -10.53
N ASN A 14 -0.10 4.75 -9.75
CA ASN A 14 0.90 3.78 -10.20
C ASN A 14 0.38 2.92 -11.36
N VAL A 15 -0.87 2.46 -11.31
CA VAL A 15 -1.50 1.71 -12.40
C VAL A 15 -1.66 2.57 -13.65
N ALA A 16 -2.07 3.83 -13.51
CA ALA A 16 -2.16 4.75 -14.65
C ALA A 16 -0.80 4.99 -15.31
N LYS A 17 0.28 5.12 -14.52
CA LYS A 17 1.66 5.19 -15.04
C LYS A 17 2.08 3.89 -15.71
N LEU A 18 1.77 2.74 -15.12
CA LEU A 18 2.09 1.42 -15.71
C LEU A 18 1.41 1.24 -17.07
N GLU A 19 0.15 1.64 -17.19
CA GLU A 19 -0.59 1.58 -18.44
C GLU A 19 0.00 2.56 -19.47
N THR A 20 0.29 3.79 -19.07
CA THR A 20 0.81 4.84 -19.97
C THR A 20 2.21 4.51 -20.50
N TYR A 21 3.13 4.11 -19.63
CA TYR A 21 4.54 3.93 -20.00
C TYR A 21 4.89 2.52 -20.45
N TYR A 22 4.09 1.51 -20.06
CA TYR A 22 4.41 0.10 -20.29
C TYR A 22 3.25 -0.71 -20.89
N GLY A 23 2.06 -0.12 -21.09
CA GLY A 23 0.88 -0.83 -21.60
C GLY A 23 0.30 -1.86 -20.63
N ILE A 24 0.67 -1.80 -19.35
CA ILE A 24 0.24 -2.77 -18.32
C ILE A 24 -0.94 -2.20 -17.53
N GLY A 25 -2.15 -2.65 -17.87
CA GLY A 25 -3.36 -2.28 -17.13
C GLY A 25 -3.66 -3.20 -15.93
N CYS A 26 -4.25 -2.65 -14.86
CA CYS A 26 -4.72 -3.41 -13.70
C CYS A 26 -6.14 -3.01 -13.30
N ARG A 27 -7.12 -3.78 -13.78
CA ARG A 27 -8.56 -3.49 -13.57
C ARG A 27 -9.04 -3.69 -12.13
N ASN A 28 -8.34 -4.48 -11.32
CA ASN A 28 -8.74 -4.83 -9.95
C ASN A 28 -7.85 -4.15 -8.89
N ALA A 29 -7.41 -2.92 -9.16
CA ALA A 29 -6.65 -2.11 -8.21
C ALA A 29 -7.57 -1.41 -7.20
N VAL A 30 -7.26 -1.55 -5.92
CA VAL A 30 -8.04 -1.00 -4.80
C VAL A 30 -7.16 -0.11 -3.94
N GLU A 31 -7.58 1.14 -3.82
CA GLU A 31 -6.94 2.17 -3.00
C GLU A 31 -7.33 1.96 -1.53
N LEU A 32 -6.34 1.80 -0.66
CA LEU A 32 -6.57 1.38 0.73
C LEU A 32 -7.20 2.47 1.61
N GLY A 33 -6.84 3.74 1.41
CA GLY A 33 -7.41 4.85 2.17
C GLY A 33 -8.94 4.95 2.02
N PRO A 34 -9.47 5.08 0.79
CA PRO A 34 -10.90 5.08 0.52
C PRO A 34 -11.59 3.80 0.99
N LEU A 35 -10.98 2.62 0.78
CA LEU A 35 -11.54 1.36 1.27
C LEU A 35 -11.70 1.39 2.80
N ALA A 36 -10.67 1.82 3.53
CA ALA A 36 -10.70 1.93 4.98
C ALA A 36 -11.76 2.93 5.44
N ALA A 37 -11.86 4.08 4.77
CA ALA A 37 -12.85 5.10 5.09
C ALA A 37 -14.28 4.59 4.97
N THR A 38 -14.58 3.84 3.90
CA THR A 38 -15.89 3.21 3.68
C THR A 38 -16.18 2.12 4.71
N VAL A 39 -15.31 1.12 4.83
CA VAL A 39 -15.53 -0.05 5.70
C VAL A 39 -15.60 0.34 7.17
N MET A 40 -14.77 1.30 7.62
CA MET A 40 -14.72 1.72 9.02
C MET A 40 -15.63 2.91 9.34
N ARG A 41 -16.39 3.44 8.36
CA ARG A 41 -17.23 4.64 8.49
C ARG A 41 -16.48 5.85 9.04
N LYS A 42 -15.25 6.06 8.57
CA LYS A 42 -14.36 7.14 9.01
C LYS A 42 -13.78 7.88 7.79
N PRO A 43 -14.47 8.91 7.27
CA PRO A 43 -14.09 9.61 6.03
C PRO A 43 -12.62 10.07 5.99
N ARG A 44 -12.09 10.55 7.12
CA ARG A 44 -10.70 11.02 7.24
C ARG A 44 -9.64 10.00 6.81
N LEU A 45 -9.94 8.70 6.86
CA LEU A 45 -9.00 7.64 6.47
C LEU A 45 -8.67 7.65 4.98
N SER A 46 -9.50 8.30 4.15
CA SER A 46 -9.23 8.43 2.70
C SER A 46 -7.95 9.20 2.39
N PHE A 47 -7.46 9.99 3.35
CA PHE A 47 -6.27 10.84 3.22
C PHE A 47 -5.08 10.34 4.05
N CYS A 48 -5.22 9.18 4.71
CA CYS A 48 -4.17 8.62 5.55
C CYS A 48 -3.13 7.85 4.71
N GLY A 49 -1.87 7.98 5.12
CA GLY A 49 -0.79 7.14 4.62
C GLY A 49 -0.87 5.73 5.19
N VAL A 50 0.00 4.86 4.69
CA VAL A 50 0.05 3.45 5.11
C VAL A 50 0.29 3.28 6.61
N ASP A 51 1.15 4.11 7.22
CA ASP A 51 1.47 3.98 8.64
C ASP A 51 0.27 4.31 9.52
N GLU A 52 -0.43 5.42 9.24
CA GLU A 52 -1.66 5.75 9.95
C GLU A 52 -2.72 4.67 9.76
N LEU A 53 -2.85 4.12 8.55
CA LEU A 53 -3.81 3.06 8.26
C LEU A 53 -3.49 1.77 9.03
N VAL A 54 -2.24 1.32 9.10
CA VAL A 54 -1.87 0.13 9.89
C VAL A 54 -2.19 0.35 11.37
N ILE A 55 -1.83 1.51 11.93
CA ILE A 55 -2.11 1.84 13.33
C ILE A 55 -3.61 1.83 13.60
N LEU A 56 -4.41 2.43 12.72
CA LEU A 56 -5.86 2.56 12.93
C LEU A 56 -6.63 1.24 12.70
N VAL A 57 -6.12 0.35 11.85
CA VAL A 57 -6.76 -0.94 11.55
C VAL A 57 -6.32 -2.05 12.52
N PHE A 58 -5.05 -2.04 12.95
CA PHE A 58 -4.45 -3.12 13.74
C PHE A 58 -3.83 -2.71 15.08
N GLY A 59 -3.72 -1.41 15.38
CA GLY A 59 -2.99 -0.94 16.56
C GLY A 59 -1.48 -1.19 16.51
N LEU A 60 -0.94 -1.45 15.32
CA LEU A 60 0.47 -1.76 15.10
C LEU A 60 1.20 -0.56 14.50
N ASP A 61 2.33 -0.20 15.07
CA ASP A 61 3.21 0.84 14.53
C ASP A 61 4.43 0.20 13.88
N LEU A 62 4.58 0.38 12.57
CA LEU A 62 5.68 -0.18 11.77
C LEU A 62 6.67 0.90 11.29
N ARG A 63 6.54 2.14 11.77
CA ARG A 63 7.35 3.28 11.32
C ARG A 63 8.84 3.08 11.59
N GLU A 64 9.20 2.38 12.66
CA GLU A 64 10.59 2.04 12.96
C GLU A 64 11.27 1.19 11.88
N HIS A 65 10.48 0.53 11.02
CA HIS A 65 11.00 -0.22 9.88
C HIS A 65 10.91 0.54 8.55
N ARG A 66 10.51 1.83 8.59
CA ARG A 66 10.42 2.74 7.44
C ARG A 66 11.23 4.02 7.66
N PRO A 67 12.58 3.96 7.62
CA PRO A 67 13.41 5.13 7.83
C PRO A 67 13.13 6.23 6.79
N VAL A 68 12.81 7.43 7.27
CA VAL A 68 12.44 8.62 6.44
C VAL A 68 13.58 9.08 5.53
N SER A 69 14.83 8.79 5.91
CA SER A 69 16.04 9.17 5.16
C SER A 69 16.40 8.24 4.01
N SER A 70 15.62 7.17 3.76
CA SER A 70 15.89 6.23 2.68
C SER A 70 15.58 6.88 1.33
N ALA A 71 16.59 7.46 0.68
CA ALA A 71 16.45 7.82 -0.73
C ALA A 71 16.16 6.54 -1.52
N TYR A 72 15.05 6.56 -2.28
CA TYR A 72 14.62 5.44 -3.10
C TYR A 72 15.43 5.37 -4.39
N ASP A 73 16.71 4.98 -4.31
CA ASP A 73 17.45 4.55 -5.48
C ASP A 73 17.30 3.03 -5.66
N TYR A 74 16.17 2.64 -6.23
CA TYR A 74 15.91 1.26 -6.62
C TYR A 74 16.69 0.81 -7.86
N VAL A 75 17.46 1.71 -8.49
CA VAL A 75 18.26 1.42 -9.69
C VAL A 75 19.64 0.89 -9.30
N CYS A 76 20.06 1.05 -8.04
CA CYS A 76 21.33 0.54 -7.55
C CYS A 76 21.35 -0.99 -7.44
N ILE A 77 22.35 -1.63 -8.05
CA ILE A 77 22.55 -3.08 -8.06
C ILE A 77 23.90 -3.40 -7.38
N PRO A 78 23.93 -4.27 -6.35
CA PRO A 78 22.79 -4.98 -5.76
C PRO A 78 21.92 -4.08 -4.86
N LEU A 79 20.62 -4.36 -4.83
CA LEU A 79 19.70 -3.70 -3.90
C LEU A 79 20.15 -3.98 -2.46
N SER A 80 20.25 -2.94 -1.63
CA SER A 80 20.65 -3.11 -0.23
C SER A 80 19.62 -3.92 0.55
N LYS A 81 20.07 -4.61 1.60
CA LYS A 81 19.18 -5.38 2.50
C LYS A 81 18.15 -4.45 3.16
N GLU A 82 18.54 -3.23 3.43
CA GLU A 82 17.72 -2.18 4.02
C GLU A 82 16.58 -1.77 3.08
N LEU A 83 16.87 -1.54 1.80
CA LEU A 83 15.84 -1.22 0.80
C LEU A 83 14.91 -2.41 0.53
N ALA A 84 15.44 -3.64 0.51
CA ALA A 84 14.63 -4.84 0.40
C ALA A 84 13.69 -5.01 1.60
N LYS A 85 14.19 -4.77 2.82
CA LYS A 85 13.38 -4.79 4.05
C LYS A 85 12.29 -3.72 4.00
N LEU A 86 12.65 -2.49 3.61
CA LEU A 86 11.70 -1.38 3.46
C LEU A 86 10.57 -1.71 2.49
N ALA A 87 10.90 -2.19 1.29
CA ALA A 87 9.90 -2.58 0.28
C ALA A 87 9.00 -3.72 0.79
N THR A 88 9.59 -4.69 1.51
CA THR A 88 8.84 -5.80 2.11
C THR A 88 7.84 -5.32 3.15
N VAL A 89 8.26 -4.42 4.06
CA VAL A 89 7.37 -3.83 5.08
C VAL A 89 6.25 -3.03 4.42
N ASN A 90 6.54 -2.27 3.36
CA ASN A 90 5.52 -1.56 2.59
C ASN A 90 4.43 -2.51 2.06
N VAL A 91 4.83 -3.54 1.31
CA VAL A 91 3.91 -4.49 0.69
C VAL A 91 3.15 -5.33 1.73
N TYR A 92 3.83 -5.77 2.79
CA TYR A 92 3.21 -6.54 3.86
C TYR A 92 2.10 -5.75 4.57
N SER A 93 2.33 -4.46 4.84
CA SER A 93 1.29 -3.60 5.41
C SER A 93 0.10 -3.42 4.49
N TYR A 94 0.31 -3.26 3.17
CA TYR A 94 -0.81 -3.18 2.22
C TYR A 94 -1.64 -4.46 2.24
N TYR A 95 -0.97 -5.62 2.24
CA TYR A 95 -1.63 -6.92 2.34
C TYR A 95 -2.43 -7.05 3.63
N MET A 96 -1.85 -6.72 4.79
CA MET A 96 -2.54 -6.81 6.08
C MET A 96 -3.81 -5.94 6.07
N ILE A 97 -3.69 -4.67 5.70
CA ILE A 97 -4.82 -3.73 5.65
C ILE A 97 -5.88 -4.24 4.69
N GLY A 98 -5.50 -4.54 3.44
CA GLY A 98 -6.41 -4.98 2.39
C GLY A 98 -7.15 -6.26 2.76
N ASN A 99 -6.44 -7.27 3.23
CA ASN A 99 -7.03 -8.55 3.65
C ASN A 99 -8.01 -8.39 4.81
N SER A 100 -7.71 -7.51 5.78
CA SER A 100 -8.62 -7.24 6.90
C SER A 100 -9.88 -6.50 6.47
N LEU A 101 -9.75 -5.47 5.62
CA LEU A 101 -10.86 -4.66 5.17
C LEU A 101 -11.77 -5.40 4.20
N ILE A 102 -11.20 -6.12 3.22
CA ILE A 102 -11.97 -6.88 2.23
C ILE A 102 -12.81 -7.98 2.89
N ARG A 103 -12.30 -8.62 3.95
CA ARG A 103 -13.06 -9.61 4.72
C ARG A 103 -14.22 -9.03 5.53
N LYS A 104 -14.28 -7.71 5.68
CA LYS A 104 -15.33 -6.96 6.39
C LYS A 104 -16.29 -6.24 5.44
N MET A 105 -16.07 -6.34 4.13
CA MET A 105 -16.97 -5.80 3.10
C MET A 105 -18.25 -6.63 2.97
#